data_AF-A0A0V0XSW5-F1
#
_entry.id   AF-A0A0V0XSW5-F1
#
_cell.length_a   1.000
_cell.length_b   1.000
_cell.length_c   1.000
_cell.angle_alpha   90.00
_cell.angle_beta   90.00
_cell.angle_gamma   90.00
#
_symmetry.space_group_name_H-M   'P 1'
#
loop_
_entity.id
_entity.type
_entity.pdbx_description
1 polymer ?
#
loop_
_entity_poly.entity_id
_entity_poly.type
_entity_poly.pdbx_seq_one_letter_code
_entity_poly.pdbx_strand_id
1 'polypeptide(L)'
;MGVRTLQWNYDQKSIVANLKLIYSNPEDSCTAWQRFIRTGPLAVLPLSSDQASLSWSSDDQFASKLMDMSETEFVDSLNRALCDQSSQNVVTNSTLDLMDTFFENVCNVKNRLSAIVPPTVVGVEKRFAIPLSLVQPAHYVDHRVALIG
;
A
#
# COMPACT_ATOMS: atom_id res chain seq x y z
N MET A 1 -1.96 -30.59 0.28
CA MET A 1 -2.18 -30.58 1.74
C MET A 1 -3.67 -30.43 1.96
N GLY A 2 -4.38 -31.48 2.34
CA GLY A 2 -5.86 -31.50 2.46
C GLY A 2 -6.42 -30.72 3.65
N VAL A 3 -5.77 -29.61 4.03
CA VAL A 3 -6.21 -28.75 5.13
C VAL A 3 -7.46 -28.02 4.65
N ARG A 4 -8.57 -28.17 5.36
CA ARG A 4 -9.79 -27.40 5.10
C ARG A 4 -9.49 -25.93 5.38
N THR A 5 -9.68 -25.06 4.39
CA THR A 5 -9.47 -23.62 4.53
C THR A 5 -10.79 -22.87 4.34
N LEU A 6 -10.98 -21.85 5.17
CA LEU A 6 -11.98 -20.81 4.95
C LEU A 6 -11.31 -19.70 4.15
N GLN A 7 -11.94 -19.30 3.05
CA GLN A 7 -11.44 -18.23 2.19
C GLN A 7 -12.52 -17.15 2.07
N TRP A 8 -12.12 -15.91 2.28
CA TRP A 8 -12.92 -14.73 1.99
C TRP A 8 -12.20 -13.90 0.94
N ASN A 9 -12.87 -13.70 -0.20
CA ASN A 9 -12.40 -12.79 -1.23
C ASN A 9 -12.87 -11.38 -0.89
N TYR A 10 -11.97 -10.40 -0.96
CA TYR A 10 -12.33 -9.00 -0.73
C TYR A 10 -12.78 -8.29 -2.01
N ASP A 11 -12.77 -8.98 -3.16
CA ASP A 11 -13.05 -8.42 -4.49
C ASP A 11 -12.19 -7.17 -4.79
N GLN A 12 -11.00 -7.15 -4.18
CA GLN A 12 -10.00 -6.11 -4.29
C GLN A 12 -8.70 -6.72 -4.81
N LYS A 13 -7.92 -5.91 -5.50
CA LYS A 13 -6.58 -6.25 -5.97
C LYS A 13 -5.59 -5.21 -5.47
N SER A 14 -4.39 -5.66 -5.13
CA SER A 14 -3.25 -4.78 -4.86
C SER A 14 -2.31 -4.77 -6.04
N ILE A 15 -2.05 -3.57 -6.57
CA ILE A 15 -1.06 -3.36 -7.60
C ILE A 15 0.29 -3.17 -6.93
N VAL A 16 1.21 -4.06 -7.27
CA VAL A 16 2.60 -4.02 -6.84
C VAL A 16 3.47 -3.64 -8.03
N ALA A 17 4.34 -2.66 -7.83
CA ALA A 17 5.21 -2.21 -8.91
C ALA A 17 6.55 -1.67 -8.39
N ASN A 18 7.60 -1.80 -9.21
CA ASN A 18 8.87 -1.12 -8.94
C ASN A 18 8.83 0.28 -9.56
N LEU A 19 9.02 1.30 -8.72
CA LEU A 19 9.03 2.71 -9.07
C LEU A 19 10.45 3.24 -9.09
N LYS A 20 10.68 4.22 -9.98
CA LYS A 20 11.82 5.13 -9.93
C LYS A 20 11.35 6.48 -9.42
N LEU A 21 11.98 6.95 -8.34
CA LEU A 21 11.60 8.16 -7.63
C LEU A 21 12.72 9.19 -7.69
N ILE A 22 12.34 10.47 -7.67
CA ILE A 22 13.25 11.56 -7.35
C ILE A 22 12.78 12.18 -6.04
N TYR A 23 13.71 12.25 -5.08
CA TYR A 23 13.51 12.89 -3.79
C TYR A 23 13.99 14.34 -3.85
N SER A 24 13.23 15.24 -3.23
CA SER A 24 13.64 16.64 -3.08
C SER A 24 14.83 16.77 -2.13
N ASN A 25 14.88 15.94 -1.09
CA ASN A 25 15.97 15.88 -0.13
C ASN A 25 16.53 14.44 -0.05
N PRO A 26 17.86 14.25 0.05
CA PRO A 26 18.46 12.92 0.18
C PRO A 26 18.01 12.14 1.43
N GLU A 27 17.66 12.82 2.52
CA GLU A 27 17.24 12.17 3.78
C GLU A 27 15.86 11.51 3.68
N ASP A 28 15.04 11.91 2.71
CA ASP A 28 13.70 11.34 2.50
C ASP A 28 13.75 9.97 1.81
N SER A 29 14.93 9.55 1.31
CA SER A 29 15.12 8.27 0.63
C SER A 29 14.93 7.04 1.53
N CYS A 30 14.97 7.21 2.86
CA CYS A 30 14.75 6.15 3.82
C CYS A 30 13.30 6.12 4.38
N THR A 31 12.44 7.04 3.94
CA THR A 31 11.09 7.20 4.48
C THR A 31 10.07 6.39 3.67
N ALA A 32 9.36 5.48 4.34
CA ALA A 32 8.19 4.81 3.78
C ALA A 32 6.98 5.75 3.79
N TRP A 33 6.25 5.78 2.69
CA TRP A 33 5.07 6.62 2.52
C TRP A 33 3.83 5.77 2.46
N GLN A 34 2.79 6.18 3.17
CA GLN A 34 1.48 5.58 3.06
C GLN A 34 0.42 6.65 3.09
N ARG A 35 -0.58 6.49 2.23
CA ARG A 35 -1.71 7.38 2.12
C ARG A 35 -3.01 6.58 1.95
N PHE A 36 -4.03 6.96 2.70
CA PHE A 36 -5.38 6.44 2.52
C PHE A 36 -6.17 7.37 1.59
N ILE A 37 -6.54 6.86 0.42
CA ILE A 37 -7.39 7.56 -0.55
C ILE A 37 -8.69 6.78 -0.77
N ARG A 38 -9.68 7.42 -1.41
CA ARG A 38 -10.99 6.78 -1.66
C ARG A 38 -10.89 5.50 -2.48
N THR A 39 -9.89 5.39 -3.34
CA THR A 39 -9.63 4.20 -4.16
C THR A 39 -8.85 3.12 -3.41
N GLY A 40 -8.59 3.30 -2.12
CA GLY A 40 -7.91 2.36 -1.23
C GLY A 40 -6.54 2.84 -0.76
N PRO A 41 -5.84 2.06 0.08
CA PRO A 41 -4.52 2.45 0.59
C PRO A 41 -3.45 2.39 -0.49
N LEU A 42 -2.61 3.41 -0.51
CA LEU A 42 -1.47 3.59 -1.39
C LEU A 42 -0.20 3.68 -0.55
N ALA A 43 0.75 2.76 -0.75
CA ALA A 43 2.02 2.75 -0.04
C ALA A 43 3.20 2.73 -1.01
N VAL A 44 4.24 3.50 -0.68
CA VAL A 44 5.52 3.56 -1.40
C VAL A 44 6.62 3.24 -0.40
N LEU A 45 7.27 2.11 -0.61
CA LEU A 45 8.28 1.55 0.28
C LEU A 45 9.67 1.75 -0.34
N PRO A 46 10.56 2.56 0.26
CA PRO A 46 11.90 2.76 -0.29
C PRO A 46 12.68 1.45 -0.31
N LEU A 47 13.33 1.17 -1.44
CA LEU A 47 14.24 0.03 -1.61
C LEU A 47 15.70 0.49 -1.68
N SER A 48 15.96 1.59 -2.40
CA SER A 48 17.27 2.22 -2.58
C SER A 48 17.14 3.75 -2.67
N SER A 49 18.24 4.44 -2.99
CA SER A 49 18.27 5.90 -3.14
C SER A 49 17.32 6.47 -4.19
N ASP A 50 16.96 5.69 -5.20
CA ASP A 50 16.16 6.11 -6.37
C ASP A 50 15.05 5.10 -6.73
N GLN A 51 14.93 3.98 -6.00
CA GLN A 51 13.94 2.95 -6.24
C GLN A 51 13.04 2.73 -5.03
N ALA A 52 11.77 2.46 -5.32
CA ALA A 52 10.80 2.06 -4.30
C ALA A 52 9.84 0.99 -4.83
N SER A 53 9.24 0.25 -3.92
CA SER A 53 8.14 -0.66 -4.20
C SER A 53 6.81 0.04 -3.93
N LEU A 54 5.92 0.01 -4.90
CA LEU A 54 4.53 0.44 -4.77
C LEU A 54 3.67 -0.71 -4.27
N SER A 55 2.73 -0.40 -3.39
CA SER A 55 1.56 -1.24 -3.10
C SER A 55 0.31 -0.36 -3.12
N TRP A 56 -0.55 -0.53 -4.12
CA TRP A 56 -1.82 0.19 -4.24
C TRP A 56 -2.98 -0.79 -4.22
N SER A 57 -3.68 -0.88 -3.09
CA SER A 57 -4.89 -1.70 -2.99
C SER A 57 -6.10 -0.91 -3.47
N SER A 58 -6.91 -1.54 -4.32
CA SER A 58 -8.15 -0.95 -4.84
C SER A 58 -9.15 -2.01 -5.26
N ASP A 59 -10.36 -1.58 -5.60
CA ASP A 59 -11.40 -2.45 -6.17
C ASP A 59 -10.95 -3.06 -7.51
N ASP A 60 -11.48 -4.25 -7.83
CA ASP A 60 -11.06 -5.04 -8.99
C ASP A 60 -11.14 -4.29 -10.33
N GLN A 61 -12.20 -3.50 -10.52
CA GLN A 61 -12.40 -2.70 -11.73
C GLN A 61 -11.34 -1.59 -11.87
N PHE A 62 -11.03 -0.90 -10.77
CA PHE A 62 -10.04 0.17 -10.76
C PHE A 62 -8.63 -0.39 -10.94
N ALA A 63 -8.33 -1.51 -10.29
CA ALA A 63 -7.05 -2.19 -10.44
C ALA A 63 -6.81 -2.65 -11.89
N SER A 64 -7.84 -3.21 -12.53
CA SER A 64 -7.77 -3.63 -13.93
C SER A 64 -7.51 -2.44 -14.85
N LYS A 65 -8.21 -1.32 -14.61
CA LYS A 65 -7.97 -0.07 -15.35
C LYS A 65 -6.53 0.45 -15.20
N LEU A 66 -5.96 0.40 -14.00
CA LEU A 66 -4.58 0.81 -13.74
C LEU A 66 -3.55 -0.11 -14.39
N MET A 67 -3.85 -1.41 -14.52
CA MET A 67 -2.99 -2.37 -15.23
C MET A 67 -3.00 -2.13 -16.74
N ASP A 68 -4.14 -1.72 -17.30
CA ASP A 68 -4.31 -1.45 -18.73
C ASP A 68 -3.74 -0.09 -19.18
N MET A 69 -3.50 0.84 -18.24
CA MET A 69 -2.91 2.15 -18.54
C MET A 69 -1.48 2.03 -19.08
N SER A 70 -1.11 2.95 -19.97
CA SER A 70 0.28 3.14 -20.36
C SER A 70 1.14 3.58 -19.16
N GLU A 71 2.46 3.38 -19.24
CA GLU A 71 3.36 3.73 -18.13
C GLU A 71 3.30 5.21 -17.76
N THR A 72 3.19 6.10 -18.76
CA THR A 72 3.12 7.55 -18.55
C THR A 72 1.82 7.96 -17.86
N GLU A 73 0.69 7.41 -18.29
CA GLU A 73 -0.62 7.66 -17.67
C GLU A 73 -0.67 7.13 -16.23
N PHE A 74 -0.05 5.97 -16.00
CA PHE A 74 0.04 5.39 -14.66
C PHE A 74 0.87 6.26 -13.72
N VAL A 75 2.04 6.74 -14.17
CA VAL A 75 2.90 7.65 -13.38
C VAL A 75 2.15 8.95 -13.04
N ASP A 76 1.45 9.54 -14.01
CA ASP A 76 0.67 10.75 -13.77
C ASP A 76 -0.48 10.51 -12.78
N SER A 77 -1.22 9.40 -12.94
CA SER A 77 -2.28 9.02 -12.00
C SER A 77 -1.74 8.77 -10.60
N LEU A 78 -0.57 8.16 -10.48
CA LEU A 78 0.08 7.88 -9.20
C LEU A 78 0.58 9.15 -8.51
N ASN A 79 1.24 10.05 -9.25
CA ASN A 79 1.66 11.35 -8.72
C ASN A 79 0.46 12.19 -8.27
N ARG A 80 -0.64 12.17 -9.04
CA ARG A 80 -1.90 12.80 -8.62
C ARG A 80 -2.43 12.17 -7.34
N ALA A 81 -2.46 10.85 -7.24
CA ALA A 81 -2.92 10.14 -6.04
C ALA A 81 -2.04 10.43 -4.79
N LEU A 82 -0.73 10.66 -4.98
CA LEU A 82 0.19 11.04 -3.89
C LEU A 82 -0.01 12.49 -3.46
N CYS A 83 -0.15 13.42 -4.42
CA CYS A 83 -0.16 14.87 -4.14
C CYS A 83 -1.55 15.49 -3.93
N ASP A 84 -2.64 14.84 -4.33
CA ASP A 84 -3.99 15.43 -4.29
C ASP A 84 -4.40 15.82 -2.86
N GLN A 85 -4.72 17.08 -2.56
CA GLN A 85 -5.18 17.49 -1.22
C GLN A 85 -6.72 17.60 -1.13
N SER A 86 -7.45 17.22 -2.19
CA SER A 86 -8.85 17.60 -2.45
C SER A 86 -9.93 16.97 -1.53
N SER A 87 -9.61 16.10 -0.57
CA SER A 87 -10.65 15.35 0.18
C SER A 87 -10.35 15.22 1.67
N GLN A 88 -10.00 16.31 2.36
CA GLN A 88 -10.15 16.37 3.81
C GLN A 88 -11.62 16.65 4.15
N ASN A 89 -12.42 15.61 4.38
CA ASN A 89 -13.68 15.77 5.09
C ASN A 89 -13.41 15.63 6.60
N VAL A 90 -13.76 16.67 7.36
CA VAL A 90 -13.50 16.88 8.80
C VAL A 90 -13.94 15.72 9.72
N VAL A 91 -14.76 14.78 9.24
CA VAL A 91 -15.39 13.72 10.03
C VAL A 91 -14.57 12.42 10.08
N THR A 92 -13.58 12.22 9.21
CA THR A 92 -12.78 10.96 9.17
C THR A 92 -11.55 10.97 10.09
N ASN A 93 -11.19 12.12 10.67
CA ASN A 93 -9.97 12.27 11.45
C ASN A 93 -9.99 11.40 12.73
N SER A 94 -11.15 11.28 13.39
CA SER A 94 -11.30 10.52 14.64
C SER A 94 -11.12 9.00 14.49
N THR A 95 -11.31 8.45 13.29
CA THR A 95 -11.07 7.02 13.03
C THR A 95 -9.62 6.70 12.71
N LEU A 96 -8.88 7.66 12.15
CA LEU A 96 -7.45 7.52 11.87
C LEU A 96 -6.61 7.74 13.13
N ASP A 97 -7.02 8.67 14.01
CA ASP A 97 -6.37 8.89 15.32
C ASP A 97 -6.28 7.60 16.16
N LEU A 98 -7.32 6.74 16.07
CA LEU A 98 -7.33 5.44 16.74
C LEU A 98 -6.34 4.45 16.10
N MET A 99 -6.26 4.41 14.77
CA MET A 99 -5.30 3.57 14.06
C MET A 99 -3.86 4.02 14.31
N ASP A 100 -3.62 5.33 14.34
CA ASP A 100 -2.32 5.92 14.64
C ASP A 100 -1.90 5.59 16.08
N THR A 101 -2.82 5.62 17.06
CA THR A 101 -2.52 5.20 18.43
C THR A 101 -2.12 3.71 18.53
N PHE A 102 -2.73 2.84 17.71
CA PHE A 102 -2.32 1.43 17.63
C PHE A 102 -0.97 1.28 16.93
N PHE A 103 -0.70 2.03 15.87
CA PHE A 103 0.58 1.99 15.15
C PHE A 103 1.74 2.57 15.96
N GLU A 104 1.54 3.67 16.70
CA GLU A 104 2.56 4.30 17.56
C GLU A 104 3.00 3.38 18.71
N ASN A 105 2.09 2.58 19.28
CA ASN A 105 2.41 1.61 20.33
C ASN A 105 3.13 0.36 19.80
N VAL A 106 2.99 0.03 18.50
CA VAL A 106 3.62 -1.14 17.86
C VAL A 106 4.95 -0.76 17.20
N CYS A 107 5.04 0.43 16.62
CA CYS A 107 6.21 0.98 15.98
C CYS A 107 6.58 2.29 16.69
N ASN A 108 7.65 2.31 17.47
CA ASN A 108 8.13 3.44 18.27
C ASN A 108 8.64 4.62 17.41
N VAL A 109 7.78 5.16 16.55
CA VAL A 109 8.06 6.18 15.53
C VAL A 109 7.49 7.50 16.05
N LYS A 110 8.37 8.39 16.52
CA LYS A 110 7.99 9.75 16.93
C LYS A 110 7.72 10.59 15.68
N ASN A 111 6.52 11.17 15.59
CA ASN A 111 6.12 12.13 14.56
C ASN A 111 7.13 13.30 14.43
N ARG A 112 7.99 13.26 13.40
CA ARG A 112 8.75 14.45 12.97
C ARG A 112 7.87 15.27 12.04
N LEU A 113 7.27 16.32 12.60
CA LEU A 113 6.46 17.35 11.92
C LEU A 113 7.30 18.32 11.04
N SER A 114 8.29 17.84 10.30
CA SER A 114 8.76 18.56 9.11
C SER A 114 7.74 18.27 8.01
N ALA A 115 7.33 19.26 7.21
CA ALA A 115 6.42 19.06 6.09
C ALA A 115 7.07 18.11 5.07
N ILE A 116 6.89 16.81 5.28
CA ILE A 116 7.47 15.79 4.42
C ILE A 116 6.73 15.91 3.09
N VAL A 117 7.46 16.16 2.01
CA VAL A 117 6.90 16.26 0.67
C VAL A 117 6.94 14.88 0.04
N PRO A 118 5.83 14.36 -0.51
CA PRO A 118 5.82 13.04 -1.14
C PRO A 118 6.83 12.98 -2.30
N PRO A 119 7.53 11.85 -2.48
CA PRO A 119 8.49 11.70 -3.57
C PRO A 119 7.77 11.76 -4.92
N THR A 120 8.44 12.33 -5.91
CA THR A 120 7.89 12.38 -7.27
C THR A 120 8.26 11.11 -8.02
N VAL A 121 7.26 10.44 -8.58
CA VAL A 121 7.45 9.25 -9.41
C VAL A 121 7.84 9.67 -10.81
N VAL A 122 8.94 9.13 -11.31
CA VAL A 122 9.46 9.42 -12.66
C VAL A 122 9.13 8.29 -13.62
N GLY A 123 9.17 7.05 -13.14
CA GLY A 123 8.98 5.89 -13.99
C GLY A 123 8.55 4.66 -13.22
N VAL A 124 8.05 3.68 -13.96
CA VAL A 124 7.62 2.38 -13.44
C VAL A 124 8.22 1.30 -14.34
N GLU A 125 8.77 0.25 -13.74
CA GLU A 125 9.38 -0.84 -14.50
C GLU A 125 8.40 -1.98 -14.80
N LYS A 126 7.98 -2.72 -13.77
CA LYS A 126 7.03 -3.84 -13.90
C LYS A 126 5.91 -3.67 -12.90
N ARG A 127 4.68 -3.93 -13.36
CA ARG A 127 3.44 -3.86 -12.58
C ARG A 127 2.81 -5.25 -12.51
N PHE A 128 2.31 -5.61 -11.34
CA PHE A 128 1.59 -6.85 -11.08
C PHE A 128 0.35 -6.55 -10.25
N ALA A 129 -0.74 -7.26 -10.50
CA ALA A 129 -1.94 -7.17 -9.67
C ALA A 129 -2.13 -8.47 -8.89
N ILE A 130 -2.27 -8.37 -7.58
CA ILE A 130 -2.42 -9.50 -6.67
C ILE A 130 -3.84 -9.44 -6.08
N PRO A 131 -4.67 -10.49 -6.23
CA PRO A 131 -5.99 -10.52 -5.60
C PRO A 131 -5.84 -10.58 -4.08
N LEU A 132 -6.60 -9.75 -3.37
CA LEU A 132 -6.63 -9.70 -1.93
C LEU A 132 -7.70 -10.65 -1.41
N SER A 133 -7.26 -11.67 -0.69
CA SER A 133 -8.15 -12.62 -0.03
C SER A 133 -7.58 -13.02 1.33
N LEU A 134 -8.46 -13.20 2.30
CA LEU A 134 -8.11 -13.81 3.57
C LEU A 134 -8.29 -15.32 3.44
N VAL A 135 -7.24 -16.07 3.78
CA VAL A 135 -7.28 -17.53 3.85
C VAL A 135 -6.90 -17.95 5.25
N GLN A 136 -7.81 -18.64 5.93
CA GLN A 136 -7.59 -19.15 7.29
C GLN A 136 -7.81 -20.67 7.30
N PRO A 137 -6.90 -21.46 7.91
CA PRO A 137 -7.15 -22.89 8.09
C PRO A 137 -8.28 -23.11 9.10
N ALA A 138 -9.17 -24.05 8.81
CA ALA A 138 -10.24 -24.45 9.74
C ALA A 138 -9.69 -25.22 10.94
N HIS A 139 -8.56 -25.90 10.77
CA HIS A 139 -7.84 -26.62 11.80
C HIS A 139 -6.34 -26.38 11.66
N TYR A 140 -5.70 -25.96 12.75
CA TYR A 140 -4.25 -25.76 12.83
C TYR A 140 -3.51 -27.03 13.26
N VAL A 141 -4.21 -28.05 13.75
CA VAL A 141 -3.63 -29.31 14.21
C VAL A 141 -4.43 -30.46 13.62
N ASP A 142 -3.72 -31.49 13.19
CA ASP A 142 -4.24 -32.77 12.72
C ASP A 142 -3.36 -33.91 13.28
N HIS A 143 -3.70 -35.17 13.03
CA HIS A 143 -2.97 -36.31 13.54
C HIS A 143 -1.49 -36.25 13.11
N ARG A 144 -0.61 -35.99 14.08
CA ARG A 144 0.85 -35.86 13.92
C ARG A 144 1.31 -34.70 13.02
N VAL A 145 0.45 -33.71 12.77
CA VAL A 145 0.78 -32.52 11.97
C VAL A 145 0.24 -31.27 12.66
N ALA A 146 1.05 -30.23 12.77
CA ALA A 146 0.62 -28.91 13.23
C ALA A 146 1.07 -27.85 12.21
N LEU A 147 0.16 -26.97 11.85
CA LEU A 147 0.44 -25.78 11.05
C LEU A 147 0.88 -24.67 12.02
N ILE A 148 2.13 -24.22 11.85
CA ILE A 148 2.72 -23.15 12.65
C ILE A 148 3.10 -22.04 11.66
N GLY A 149 2.57 -20.84 11.88
CA GLY A 149 2.75 -19.67 11.02
C GLY A 149 2.14 -18.43 11.66
#